data_AF-A0A6J6I8J9-F1
#
_entry.id   AF-A0A6J6I8J9-F1
#
_cell.length_a   1.000
_cell.length_b   1.000
_cell.length_c   1.000
_cell.angle_alpha   90.00
_cell.angle_beta   90.00
_cell.angle_gamma   90.00
#
_symmetry.space_group_name_H-M   'P 1'
#
loop_
_entity.id
_entity.type
_entity.pdbx_description
1 polymer ?
#
loop_
_entity_poly.entity_id
_entity_poly.type
_entity_poly.pdbx_seq_one_letter_code
_entity_poly.pdbx_strand_id
1 'polypeptide(L)'
;MNTSLSKKLQKSLIVFPAIAMVVSVGCASVSGANSEISVVAKKTTTTVKKKGNAAWPTALSVLAKIKVAADSEIPYKESFFRYPIVVDGNGCDTRDALLKSESMLNVQLDGSGCEVVAGDWYSPYENLTYEYPADVQVDHVVSRKEAWVSGAHRWSKAKREKFANDFTDERTLIVVNGSQNASKGDRDPAAWMPPNVSYHCTYLSHWVAIKAQWGLTMNLREKNFIKKRLTTSCKTTTVAPWGTKQVASTTTVPSKGSTGNPTALAVLASIPQAKEQSSGYNRNDYKHWSDLDGNGCSTREDVLIAESRTKPQVDAYGCKVIAGDWYSPYENKSYSYPADIDIDHVVALKEAHDSGAWAWSAAQRERYANDLTDGRSLIAVKDSENQSKSDKDPSNWIPKNPAYLCTYLADWVAIKAHWKLSMDTSEWGRIKNLLTASCKTTTITPWGSKISTGTSSSSTAGSSAAPVTTINTAAPQTTQTTAAPVSGEPASVTPGAFCTPKGARGTSNGKSYLCATTNASGVPYSDGRARWRQG
;
A
#
# COMPACT_ATOMS: atom_id res chain seq x y z
N MET A 1 52.65 -57.00 3.30
CA MET A 1 52.57 -58.14 4.26
C MET A 1 51.65 -57.74 5.40
N ASN A 2 50.55 -58.47 5.55
CA ASN A 2 49.74 -58.79 6.76
C ASN A 2 49.70 -57.78 7.93
N THR A 3 48.58 -57.11 8.22
CA THR A 3 47.28 -57.52 8.83
C THR A 3 47.21 -57.31 10.35
N SER A 4 46.04 -56.81 10.78
CA SER A 4 45.42 -56.92 12.11
C SER A 4 45.90 -55.95 13.21
N LEU A 5 45.11 -55.42 14.15
CA LEU A 5 43.70 -54.99 14.34
C LEU A 5 43.62 -54.59 15.84
N SER A 6 42.52 -53.92 16.24
CA SER A 6 41.97 -53.85 17.62
C SER A 6 42.62 -52.82 18.59
N LYS A 7 41.90 -51.94 19.33
CA LYS A 7 40.46 -51.86 19.69
C LYS A 7 40.15 -50.50 20.36
N LYS A 8 38.84 -50.15 20.31
CA LYS A 8 38.03 -49.33 21.24
C LYS A 8 38.15 -47.79 21.17
N LEU A 9 37.10 -47.13 20.68
CA LEU A 9 36.06 -46.53 21.54
C LEU A 9 34.82 -46.11 20.74
N GLN A 10 33.66 -46.47 21.28
CA GLN A 10 32.32 -46.41 20.69
C GLN A 10 31.76 -44.97 20.58
N LYS A 11 31.09 -44.69 19.47
CA LYS A 11 30.03 -43.68 19.33
C LYS A 11 28.69 -44.42 19.27
N SER A 12 27.71 -43.99 20.07
CA SER A 12 26.30 -44.38 19.88
C SER A 12 25.42 -43.14 19.86
N LEU A 13 24.76 -42.98 18.72
CA LEU A 13 23.63 -42.09 18.43
C LEU A 13 22.40 -42.47 19.28
N ILE A 14 21.59 -41.47 19.62
CA ILE A 14 20.19 -41.65 20.05
C ILE A 14 19.26 -41.20 18.91
N VAL A 15 18.28 -42.07 18.65
CA VAL A 15 17.25 -42.04 17.60
C VAL A 15 15.95 -41.41 18.14
N PHE A 16 15.18 -40.71 17.29
CA PHE A 16 13.73 -40.51 17.46
C PHE A 16 12.97 -41.17 16.29
N PRO A 17 11.78 -41.77 16.53
CA PRO A 17 11.19 -42.76 15.61
C PRO A 17 10.27 -42.15 14.54
N ALA A 18 10.28 -42.76 13.36
CA ALA A 18 9.29 -42.58 12.30
C ALA A 18 8.25 -43.71 12.36
N ILE A 19 6.96 -43.34 12.27
CA ILE A 19 5.82 -44.27 12.21
C ILE A 19 5.67 -44.78 10.77
N ALA A 20 5.71 -46.10 10.60
CA ALA A 20 5.50 -46.79 9.33
C ALA A 20 4.02 -47.19 9.13
N MET A 21 3.49 -46.98 7.92
CA MET A 21 2.24 -47.56 7.43
C MET A 21 2.53 -48.88 6.74
N VAL A 22 1.81 -49.93 7.14
CA VAL A 22 1.86 -51.28 6.58
C VAL A 22 0.97 -51.34 5.32
N VAL A 23 1.52 -51.80 4.20
CA VAL A 23 0.75 -52.24 3.02
C VAL A 23 0.99 -53.73 2.86
N SER A 24 -0.07 -54.52 3.04
CA SER A 24 -0.09 -55.96 2.79
C SER A 24 -0.38 -56.24 1.31
N VAL A 25 0.55 -56.92 0.64
CA VAL A 25 0.38 -57.44 -0.73
C VAL A 25 0.05 -58.93 -0.63
N GLY A 26 -1.15 -59.31 -1.06
CA GLY A 26 -1.55 -60.71 -1.23
C GLY A 26 -1.23 -61.18 -2.64
N CYS A 27 -0.46 -62.27 -2.75
CA CYS A 27 -0.22 -63.00 -3.99
C CYS A 27 -1.46 -63.82 -4.37
N ALA A 28 -1.87 -63.75 -5.64
CA ALA A 28 -2.70 -64.76 -6.28
C ALA A 28 -2.09 -65.09 -7.66
N SER A 29 -1.79 -66.37 -7.86
CA SER A 29 -1.26 -66.98 -9.07
C SER A 29 -2.33 -67.12 -10.15
N VAL A 30 -2.01 -66.78 -11.40
CA VAL A 30 -2.83 -67.08 -12.58
C VAL A 30 -2.00 -67.78 -13.66
N SER A 31 -2.50 -68.92 -14.10
CA SER A 31 -2.05 -69.69 -15.26
C SER A 31 -2.77 -69.21 -16.54
N GLY A 32 -1.96 -68.92 -17.57
CA GLY A 32 -2.22 -68.94 -19.02
C GLY A 32 -3.60 -68.58 -19.59
N ALA A 33 -3.65 -67.52 -20.41
CA ALA A 33 -3.88 -67.58 -21.87
C ALA A 33 -4.07 -66.16 -22.45
N ASN A 34 -3.53 -65.96 -23.66
CA ASN A 34 -3.45 -64.71 -24.42
C ASN A 34 -4.78 -64.00 -24.65
N SER A 35 -4.81 -62.66 -24.55
CA SER A 35 -5.47 -61.74 -25.50
C SER A 35 -5.19 -60.27 -25.15
N GLU A 36 -4.58 -59.58 -26.12
CA GLU A 36 -4.57 -58.14 -26.45
C GLU A 36 -4.62 -57.06 -25.34
N ILE A 37 -3.55 -56.27 -25.30
CA ILE A 37 -3.39 -55.04 -24.53
C ILE A 37 -4.23 -53.93 -25.17
N SER A 38 -5.19 -53.39 -24.41
CA SER A 38 -5.76 -52.06 -24.63
C SER A 38 -5.93 -51.38 -23.27
N VAL A 39 -5.09 -50.39 -23.00
CA VAL A 39 -5.07 -49.65 -21.73
C VAL A 39 -6.25 -48.68 -21.72
N VAL A 40 -7.36 -49.08 -21.10
CA VAL A 40 -8.46 -48.19 -20.72
C VAL A 40 -8.28 -47.82 -19.26
N ALA A 41 -7.73 -46.64 -19.00
CA ALA A 41 -7.64 -46.07 -17.65
C ALA A 41 -9.06 -45.80 -17.11
N LYS A 42 -9.57 -46.70 -16.26
CA LYS A 42 -10.80 -46.46 -15.49
C LYS A 42 -10.52 -45.35 -14.47
N LYS A 43 -11.21 -44.24 -14.66
CA LYS A 43 -11.24 -43.08 -13.75
C LYS A 43 -11.94 -43.49 -12.46
N THR A 44 -11.18 -43.79 -11.41
CA THR A 44 -11.72 -43.96 -10.05
C THR A 44 -12.06 -42.58 -9.50
N THR A 45 -13.33 -42.20 -9.58
CA THR A 45 -13.85 -40.97 -8.97
C THR A 45 -13.90 -41.15 -7.46
N THR A 46 -12.84 -40.77 -6.75
CA THR A 46 -12.88 -40.58 -5.30
C THR A 46 -13.57 -39.25 -5.03
N THR A 47 -14.83 -39.30 -4.60
CA THR A 47 -15.56 -38.11 -4.14
C THR A 47 -14.89 -37.56 -2.88
N VAL A 48 -14.01 -36.57 -3.04
CA VAL A 48 -13.54 -35.75 -1.93
C VAL A 48 -14.72 -34.89 -1.47
N LYS A 49 -15.37 -35.28 -0.37
CA LYS A 49 -16.28 -34.38 0.34
C LYS A 49 -15.47 -33.15 0.75
N LYS A 50 -15.79 -32.00 0.14
CA LYS A 50 -15.29 -30.67 0.53
C LYS A 50 -15.62 -30.48 2.01
N LYS A 51 -14.62 -30.54 2.90
CA LYS A 51 -14.79 -30.23 4.31
C LYS A 51 -15.14 -28.74 4.37
N GLY A 52 -16.38 -28.41 4.73
CA GLY A 52 -16.83 -27.02 4.86
C GLY A 52 -15.89 -26.23 5.78
N ASN A 53 -15.73 -24.94 5.52
CA ASN A 53 -14.93 -24.04 6.35
C ASN A 53 -15.40 -24.16 7.80
N ALA A 54 -14.61 -24.80 8.67
CA ALA A 54 -14.92 -24.89 10.08
C ALA A 54 -14.84 -23.47 10.66
N ALA A 55 -15.92 -22.98 11.25
CA ALA A 55 -15.94 -21.70 11.94
C ALA A 55 -14.84 -21.65 13.00
N TRP A 56 -14.11 -20.54 13.09
CA TRP A 56 -13.06 -20.37 14.09
C TRP A 56 -13.65 -20.44 15.51
N PRO A 57 -12.90 -20.98 16.49
CA PRO A 57 -13.36 -21.01 17.87
C PRO A 57 -13.60 -19.59 18.38
N THR A 58 -14.64 -19.42 19.20
CA THR A 58 -14.86 -18.14 19.88
C THR A 58 -13.72 -17.88 20.87
N ALA A 59 -13.36 -16.62 21.09
CA ALA A 59 -12.39 -16.24 22.12
C ALA A 59 -12.80 -16.79 23.49
N LEU A 60 -14.10 -16.82 23.79
CA LEU A 60 -14.63 -17.40 25.02
C LEU A 60 -14.33 -18.90 25.15
N SER A 61 -14.44 -19.65 24.06
CA SER A 61 -14.13 -21.10 24.04
C SER A 61 -12.63 -21.38 24.19
N VAL A 62 -11.77 -20.51 23.68
CA VAL A 62 -10.31 -20.60 23.86
C VAL A 62 -9.95 -20.22 25.30
N LEU A 63 -10.51 -19.13 25.83
CA LEU A 63 -10.34 -18.68 27.22
C LEU A 63 -10.70 -19.79 28.22
N ALA A 64 -11.76 -20.57 27.94
CA ALA A 64 -12.17 -21.68 28.80
C ALA A 64 -11.05 -22.72 29.00
N LYS A 65 -10.18 -22.92 27.99
CA LYS A 65 -9.09 -23.90 28.01
C LYS A 65 -7.81 -23.39 28.69
N ILE A 66 -7.68 -22.07 28.90
CA ILE A 66 -6.50 -21.48 29.55
C ILE A 66 -6.53 -21.80 31.05
N LYS A 67 -5.40 -22.29 31.59
CA LYS A 67 -5.30 -22.66 33.00
C LYS A 67 -5.32 -21.41 33.89
N VAL A 68 -6.02 -21.51 35.02
CA VAL A 68 -5.99 -20.49 36.07
C VAL A 68 -4.85 -20.82 37.04
N ALA A 69 -3.98 -19.87 37.29
CA ALA A 69 -2.94 -19.96 38.33
C ALA A 69 -2.61 -18.57 38.85
N ALA A 70 -2.14 -18.47 40.10
CA ALA A 70 -1.61 -17.22 40.61
C ALA A 70 -0.32 -16.83 39.87
N ASP A 71 -0.07 -15.53 39.79
CA ASP A 71 1.15 -14.99 39.20
C ASP A 71 2.37 -15.41 40.01
N SER A 72 3.45 -15.78 39.33
CA SER A 72 4.69 -16.17 39.97
C SER A 72 5.39 -14.97 40.59
N GLU A 73 5.88 -15.13 41.81
CA GLU A 73 6.70 -14.15 42.52
C GLU A 73 8.19 -14.23 42.15
N ILE A 74 8.58 -15.09 41.20
CA ILE A 74 9.97 -15.23 40.80
C ILE A 74 10.46 -13.91 40.19
N PRO A 75 11.59 -13.35 40.68
CA PRO A 75 12.11 -12.08 40.20
C PRO A 75 12.29 -12.04 38.68
N TYR A 76 11.81 -10.96 38.07
CA TYR A 76 11.90 -10.72 36.64
C TYR A 76 13.09 -9.81 36.29
N LYS A 77 13.72 -10.06 35.14
CA LYS A 77 14.70 -9.18 34.51
C LYS A 77 14.44 -9.13 33.02
N GLU A 78 14.45 -7.92 32.44
CA GLU A 78 14.25 -7.68 31.00
C GLU A 78 15.19 -8.53 30.12
N SER A 79 16.45 -8.69 30.57
CA SER A 79 17.48 -9.46 29.87
C SER A 79 17.17 -10.95 29.72
N PHE A 80 16.19 -11.51 30.44
CA PHE A 80 15.81 -12.92 30.32
C PHE A 80 15.17 -13.29 28.99
N PHE A 81 14.68 -12.31 28.23
CA PHE A 81 13.99 -12.52 26.97
C PHE A 81 14.83 -12.19 25.73
N ARG A 82 16.01 -11.56 25.89
CA ARG A 82 16.91 -11.16 24.78
C ARG A 82 16.15 -10.57 23.58
N TYR A 83 15.79 -9.30 23.70
CA TYR A 83 15.11 -8.53 22.65
C TYR A 83 15.55 -7.06 22.73
N PRO A 84 15.67 -6.37 21.58
CA PRO A 84 15.51 -6.93 20.22
C PRO A 84 16.74 -7.77 19.79
N ILE A 85 16.58 -8.58 18.73
CA ILE A 85 17.69 -9.33 18.09
C ILE A 85 17.71 -9.03 16.59
N VAL A 86 18.84 -9.27 15.92
CA VAL A 86 18.91 -9.26 14.46
C VAL A 86 18.22 -10.50 13.91
N VAL A 87 17.22 -10.33 13.04
CA VAL A 87 16.25 -11.40 12.67
C VAL A 87 16.44 -12.00 11.27
N ASP A 88 17.10 -11.28 10.35
CA ASP A 88 17.15 -11.62 8.92
C ASP A 88 18.55 -11.51 8.29
N GLY A 89 19.57 -11.27 9.11
CA GLY A 89 20.97 -11.24 8.68
C GLY A 89 21.37 -10.01 7.86
N ASN A 90 20.47 -9.04 7.67
CA ASN A 90 20.80 -7.75 7.05
C ASN A 90 21.33 -6.70 8.05
N GLY A 91 21.32 -7.03 9.34
CA GLY A 91 21.80 -6.16 10.42
C GLY A 91 20.70 -5.45 11.20
N CYS A 92 19.44 -5.44 10.72
CA CYS A 92 18.33 -4.76 11.39
C CYS A 92 17.74 -5.65 12.49
N ASP A 93 17.34 -5.02 13.60
CA ASP A 93 16.76 -5.74 14.72
C ASP A 93 15.24 -5.96 14.54
N THR A 94 14.64 -6.75 15.43
CA THR A 94 13.20 -7.04 15.42
C THR A 94 12.33 -5.79 15.45
N ARG A 95 12.73 -4.74 16.18
CA ARG A 95 11.96 -3.49 16.29
C ARG A 95 11.94 -2.80 14.93
N ASP A 96 13.11 -2.61 14.33
CA ASP A 96 13.23 -1.91 13.05
C ASP A 96 12.57 -2.69 11.92
N ALA A 97 12.71 -4.01 11.93
CA ALA A 97 12.03 -4.89 10.98
C ALA A 97 10.50 -4.74 11.06
N LEU A 98 9.95 -4.64 12.28
CA LEU A 98 8.52 -4.44 12.49
C LEU A 98 8.07 -3.02 12.12
N LEU A 99 8.81 -1.98 12.50
CA LEU A 99 8.50 -0.61 12.11
C LEU A 99 8.47 -0.47 10.58
N LYS A 100 9.40 -1.12 9.89
CA LYS A 100 9.43 -1.18 8.42
C LYS A 100 8.23 -1.92 7.83
N SER A 101 7.79 -3.01 8.44
CA SER A 101 6.68 -3.82 7.91
C SER A 101 5.28 -3.25 8.22
N GLU A 102 5.15 -2.56 9.36
CA GLU A 102 3.87 -2.03 9.86
C GLU A 102 3.64 -0.57 9.48
N SER A 103 4.63 0.10 8.91
CA SER A 103 4.44 1.43 8.34
C SER A 103 3.43 1.34 7.20
N MET A 104 2.43 2.22 7.23
CA MET A 104 1.44 2.39 6.17
C MET A 104 2.07 3.01 4.93
N LEU A 105 3.14 3.80 5.09
CA LEU A 105 3.93 4.38 4.01
C LEU A 105 5.33 3.75 3.92
N ASN A 106 6.06 4.06 2.85
CA ASN A 106 7.48 3.74 2.80
C ASN A 106 8.22 4.43 3.94
N VAL A 107 8.99 3.64 4.69
CA VAL A 107 9.88 4.18 5.72
C VAL A 107 11.11 4.82 5.07
N GLN A 108 11.55 5.94 5.64
CA GLN A 108 12.89 6.47 5.41
C GLN A 108 13.86 5.76 6.36
N LEU A 109 14.98 5.30 5.82
CA LEU A 109 16.01 4.63 6.59
C LEU A 109 17.23 5.54 6.74
N ASP A 110 17.96 5.35 7.82
CA ASP A 110 19.26 5.97 8.03
C ASP A 110 20.32 5.49 7.02
N GLY A 111 21.54 6.04 7.11
CA GLY A 111 22.64 5.66 6.23
C GLY A 111 23.08 4.19 6.35
N SER A 112 22.75 3.50 7.45
CA SER A 112 22.99 2.06 7.61
C SER A 112 21.92 1.20 6.92
N GLY A 113 20.77 1.78 6.57
CA GLY A 113 19.67 1.09 5.91
C GLY A 113 18.78 0.29 6.85
N CYS A 114 18.89 0.52 8.17
CA CYS A 114 18.17 -0.25 9.19
C CYS A 114 17.35 0.62 10.12
N GLU A 115 17.91 1.72 10.63
CA GLU A 115 17.17 2.58 11.55
C GLU A 115 16.09 3.33 10.78
N VAL A 116 14.85 3.16 11.21
CA VAL A 116 13.74 3.90 10.61
C VAL A 116 13.76 5.33 11.16
N VAL A 117 13.98 6.32 10.29
CA VAL A 117 14.06 7.74 10.65
C VAL A 117 12.76 8.50 10.37
N ALA A 118 11.91 7.97 9.48
CA ALA A 118 10.54 8.45 9.26
C ALA A 118 9.69 7.29 8.73
N GLY A 119 8.40 7.32 9.01
CA GLY A 119 7.45 6.30 8.55
C GLY A 119 6.03 6.74 8.90
N ASP A 120 5.08 5.84 8.89
CA ASP A 120 3.70 6.21 9.19
C ASP A 120 2.96 5.06 9.86
N TRP A 121 2.74 5.14 11.17
CA TRP A 121 2.25 4.01 11.97
C TRP A 121 0.91 4.30 12.59
N TYR A 122 -0.03 3.39 12.37
CA TYR A 122 -1.32 3.42 13.03
C TYR A 122 -1.22 2.75 14.41
N SER A 123 -1.57 3.49 15.46
CA SER A 123 -1.75 2.92 16.80
C SER A 123 -3.21 2.55 17.04
N PRO A 124 -3.52 1.25 17.18
CA PRO A 124 -4.88 0.82 17.51
C PRO A 124 -5.31 1.18 18.94
N TYR A 125 -4.37 1.57 19.82
CA TYR A 125 -4.65 1.82 21.23
C TYR A 125 -5.48 3.08 21.46
N GLU A 126 -5.31 4.09 20.61
CA GLU A 126 -6.02 5.36 20.69
C GLU A 126 -6.61 5.80 19.34
N ASN A 127 -6.47 4.96 18.30
CA ASN A 127 -6.98 5.20 16.94
C ASN A 127 -6.36 6.43 16.28
N LEU A 128 -5.04 6.60 16.44
CA LEU A 128 -4.26 7.70 15.87
C LEU A 128 -3.10 7.16 15.02
N THR A 129 -2.58 8.02 14.14
CA THR A 129 -1.40 7.75 13.31
C THR A 129 -0.24 8.63 13.76
N TYR A 130 0.98 8.15 13.63
CA TYR A 130 2.21 8.86 13.96
C TYR A 130 3.23 8.73 12.84
N GLU A 131 3.88 9.84 12.51
CA GLU A 131 4.84 9.92 11.41
C GLU A 131 6.31 9.80 11.90
N TYR A 132 6.54 10.09 13.18
CA TYR A 132 7.88 10.05 13.77
C TYR A 132 8.12 8.73 14.52
N PRO A 133 9.21 8.01 14.22
CA PRO A 133 9.55 6.77 14.92
C PRO A 133 9.73 6.93 16.43
N ALA A 134 10.03 8.16 16.88
CA ALA A 134 10.13 8.53 18.30
C ALA A 134 8.78 8.50 19.03
N ASP A 135 7.67 8.72 18.32
CA ASP A 135 6.32 8.72 18.90
C ASP A 135 5.77 7.31 19.12
N VAL A 136 6.37 6.31 18.45
CA VAL A 136 5.89 4.94 18.45
C VAL A 136 6.85 3.95 19.08
N GLN A 137 6.25 2.93 19.66
CA GLN A 137 6.93 1.81 20.28
C GLN A 137 6.32 0.50 19.81
N VAL A 138 7.16 -0.53 19.79
CA VAL A 138 6.71 -1.90 19.63
C VAL A 138 6.27 -2.41 21.00
N ASP A 139 4.97 -2.65 21.14
CA ASP A 139 4.41 -3.27 22.33
C ASP A 139 4.31 -4.78 22.16
N HIS A 140 4.65 -5.49 23.22
CA HIS A 140 4.26 -6.89 23.42
C HIS A 140 2.85 -6.89 24.01
N VAL A 141 1.84 -7.28 23.22
CA VAL A 141 0.42 -7.27 23.67
C VAL A 141 0.28 -7.97 25.03
N VAL A 142 0.88 -9.15 25.18
CA VAL A 142 1.21 -9.72 26.50
C VAL A 142 2.65 -9.34 26.83
N SER A 143 2.87 -8.47 27.82
CA SER A 143 4.22 -7.97 28.13
C SER A 143 5.19 -9.10 28.50
N ARG A 144 6.50 -8.87 28.35
CA ARG A 144 7.53 -9.87 28.70
C ARG A 144 7.48 -10.24 30.19
N LYS A 145 7.23 -9.28 31.08
CA LYS A 145 7.05 -9.55 32.51
C LYS A 145 5.75 -10.31 32.77
N GLU A 146 4.66 -9.92 32.12
CA GLU A 146 3.39 -10.62 32.25
C GLU A 146 3.51 -12.08 31.80
N ALA A 147 4.21 -12.34 30.70
CA ALA A 147 4.54 -13.69 30.26
C ALA A 147 5.41 -14.43 31.31
N TRP A 148 6.39 -13.76 31.92
CA TRP A 148 7.25 -14.34 32.96
C TRP A 148 6.45 -14.85 34.15
N VAL A 149 5.62 -13.98 34.73
CA VAL A 149 4.83 -14.30 35.93
C VAL A 149 3.74 -15.33 35.64
N SER A 150 3.24 -15.37 34.40
CA SER A 150 2.23 -16.36 33.96
C SER A 150 2.81 -17.66 33.36
N GLY A 151 4.12 -17.91 33.51
CA GLY A 151 4.71 -19.24 33.27
C GLY A 151 5.98 -19.27 32.43
N ALA A 152 6.38 -18.17 31.78
CA ALA A 152 7.58 -18.12 30.96
C ALA A 152 8.90 -18.22 31.76
N HIS A 153 8.85 -18.04 33.09
CA HIS A 153 9.99 -18.34 33.97
C HIS A 153 10.47 -19.79 33.87
N ARG A 154 9.59 -20.72 33.47
CA ARG A 154 9.91 -22.15 33.29
C ARG A 154 10.42 -22.48 31.89
N TRP A 155 10.38 -21.53 30.96
CA TRP A 155 10.79 -21.77 29.58
C TRP A 155 12.32 -21.86 29.47
N SER A 156 12.77 -22.52 28.40
CA SER A 156 14.16 -22.40 27.98
C SER A 156 14.46 -20.96 27.53
N LYS A 157 15.73 -20.57 27.55
CA LYS A 157 16.18 -19.26 27.02
C LYS A 157 15.73 -19.06 25.57
N ALA A 158 15.90 -20.09 24.73
CA ALA A 158 15.49 -20.06 23.33
C ALA A 158 13.99 -19.84 23.12
N LYS A 159 13.12 -20.41 23.98
CA LYS A 159 11.67 -20.19 23.88
C LYS A 159 11.27 -18.77 24.29
N ARG A 160 11.94 -18.18 25.30
CA ARG A 160 11.73 -16.77 25.67
C ARG A 160 12.18 -15.81 24.57
N GLU A 161 13.35 -16.05 24.00
CA GLU A 161 13.84 -15.28 22.85
C GLU A 161 12.88 -15.37 21.67
N LYS A 162 12.38 -16.57 21.36
CA LYS A 162 11.38 -16.75 20.31
C LYS A 162 10.10 -15.95 20.60
N PHE A 163 9.56 -15.98 21.81
CA PHE A 163 8.38 -15.21 22.19
C PHE A 163 8.59 -13.71 22.02
N ALA A 164 9.71 -13.19 22.53
CA ALA A 164 9.95 -11.76 22.51
C ALA A 164 10.18 -11.20 21.10
N ASN A 165 10.62 -12.04 20.16
CA ASN A 165 10.93 -11.65 18.80
C ASN A 165 9.95 -12.23 17.76
N ASP A 166 8.77 -12.72 18.17
CA ASP A 166 7.77 -13.25 17.25
C ASP A 166 6.92 -12.12 16.65
N PHE A 167 7.32 -11.61 15.49
CA PHE A 167 6.51 -10.73 14.64
C PHE A 167 5.90 -11.47 13.44
N THR A 168 5.95 -12.81 13.43
CA THR A 168 5.31 -13.59 12.37
C THR A 168 3.79 -13.64 12.53
N ASP A 169 3.31 -13.29 13.71
CA ASP A 169 1.90 -13.17 14.07
C ASP A 169 1.65 -11.76 14.65
N GLU A 170 0.79 -10.98 13.97
CA GLU A 170 0.44 -9.59 14.29
C GLU A 170 -0.14 -9.38 15.70
N ARG A 171 -0.45 -10.47 16.42
CA ARG A 171 -0.99 -10.41 17.78
C ARG A 171 0.11 -10.20 18.81
N THR A 172 1.31 -10.70 18.60
CA THR A 172 2.35 -10.71 19.64
C THR A 172 3.03 -9.36 19.78
N LEU A 173 3.43 -8.78 18.65
CA LEU A 173 4.09 -7.48 18.55
C LEU A 173 3.24 -6.53 17.72
N ILE A 174 2.97 -5.34 18.24
CA ILE A 174 2.21 -4.30 17.54
C ILE A 174 2.90 -2.95 17.68
N VAL A 175 2.80 -2.11 16.66
CA VAL A 175 3.28 -0.72 16.74
C VAL A 175 2.18 0.15 17.35
N VAL A 176 2.50 0.87 18.42
CA VAL A 176 1.58 1.73 19.16
C VAL A 176 2.26 3.01 19.62
N ASN A 177 1.51 4.02 20.04
CA ASN A 177 2.12 5.21 20.64
C ASN A 177 2.89 4.89 21.92
N GLY A 178 4.05 5.53 22.09
CA GLY A 178 4.93 5.32 23.23
C GLY A 178 4.30 5.68 24.58
N SER A 179 3.50 6.74 24.65
CA SER A 179 2.81 7.11 25.90
C SER A 179 1.74 6.09 26.28
N GLN A 180 0.99 5.54 25.31
CA GLN A 180 0.02 4.50 25.61
C GLN A 180 0.69 3.19 26.00
N ASN A 181 1.80 2.83 25.35
CA ASN A 181 2.60 1.66 25.73
C ASN A 181 3.14 1.78 27.17
N ALA A 182 3.67 2.96 27.53
CA ALA A 182 4.12 3.23 28.90
C ALA A 182 2.97 3.20 29.91
N SER A 183 1.80 3.74 29.54
CA SER A 183 0.57 3.69 30.34
C SER A 183 0.12 2.23 30.60
N LYS A 184 0.21 1.35 29.61
CA LYS A 184 -0.03 -0.09 29.74
C LYS A 184 0.97 -0.73 30.69
N GLY A 185 2.26 -0.60 30.40
CA GLY A 185 3.34 -1.29 31.12
C GLY A 185 3.13 -2.81 31.14
N ASP A 186 3.25 -3.42 32.33
CA ASP A 186 3.08 -4.86 32.54
C ASP A 186 1.68 -5.28 33.00
N ARG A 187 0.69 -4.40 32.85
CA ARG A 187 -0.65 -4.63 33.37
C ARG A 187 -1.43 -5.62 32.51
N ASP A 188 -2.15 -6.52 33.17
CA ASP A 188 -3.14 -7.38 32.54
C ASP A 188 -4.41 -6.60 32.11
N PRO A 189 -5.31 -7.18 31.29
CA PRO A 189 -6.55 -6.54 30.86
C PRO A 189 -7.48 -6.07 31.98
N ALA A 190 -7.41 -6.66 33.18
CA ALA A 190 -8.21 -6.23 34.31
C ALA A 190 -7.66 -4.94 34.96
N ALA A 191 -6.37 -4.66 34.79
CA ALA A 191 -5.70 -3.46 35.30
C ALA A 191 -5.53 -2.36 34.25
N TRP A 192 -5.50 -2.70 32.95
CA TRP A 192 -5.38 -1.73 31.87
C TRP A 192 -6.07 -2.21 30.59
N MET A 193 -6.77 -1.31 29.90
CA MET A 193 -7.32 -1.54 28.57
C MET A 193 -6.98 -0.35 27.68
N PRO A 194 -6.83 -0.55 26.36
CA PRO A 194 -6.56 0.57 25.45
C PRO A 194 -7.66 1.64 25.52
N PRO A 195 -7.33 2.94 25.43
CA PRO A 195 -8.33 4.02 25.40
C PRO A 195 -9.37 3.86 24.28
N ASN A 196 -8.97 3.35 23.13
CA ASN A 196 -9.85 3.07 22.00
C ASN A 196 -10.80 1.91 22.29
N VAL A 197 -12.04 2.24 22.64
CA VAL A 197 -13.10 1.27 22.98
C VAL A 197 -13.41 0.32 21.82
N SER A 198 -13.33 0.80 20.57
CA SER A 198 -13.59 -0.04 19.39
C SER A 198 -12.60 -1.20 19.24
N TYR A 199 -11.39 -1.04 19.79
CA TYR A 199 -10.34 -2.04 19.73
C TYR A 199 -10.39 -3.06 20.87
N HIS A 200 -11.26 -2.88 21.88
CA HIS A 200 -11.29 -3.73 23.08
C HIS A 200 -11.48 -5.21 22.76
N CYS A 201 -12.39 -5.55 21.86
CA CYS A 201 -12.64 -6.96 21.53
C CYS A 201 -11.47 -7.60 20.79
N THR A 202 -10.80 -6.85 19.91
CA THR A 202 -9.59 -7.30 19.21
C THR A 202 -8.44 -7.50 20.21
N TYR A 203 -8.20 -6.52 21.08
CA TYR A 203 -7.18 -6.63 22.12
C TYR A 203 -7.38 -7.86 23.01
N LEU A 204 -8.61 -8.11 23.48
CA LEU A 204 -8.93 -9.27 24.31
C LEU A 204 -8.78 -10.60 23.55
N SER A 205 -9.10 -10.64 22.26
CA SER A 205 -8.92 -11.85 21.45
C SER A 205 -7.45 -12.15 21.22
N HIS A 206 -6.63 -11.12 20.98
CA HIS A 206 -5.17 -11.23 20.84
C HIS A 206 -4.56 -11.74 22.13
N TRP A 207 -4.92 -11.14 23.26
CA TRP A 207 -4.47 -11.55 24.58
C TRP A 207 -4.76 -13.03 24.87
N VAL A 208 -6.00 -13.47 24.63
CA VAL A 208 -6.41 -14.89 24.78
C VAL A 208 -5.63 -15.80 23.84
N ALA A 209 -5.47 -15.41 22.58
CA ALA A 209 -4.74 -16.19 21.58
C ALA A 209 -3.27 -16.39 21.98
N ILE A 210 -2.60 -15.34 22.44
CA ILE A 210 -1.19 -15.36 22.87
C ILE A 210 -1.03 -16.27 24.07
N LYS A 211 -1.85 -16.07 25.12
CA LYS A 211 -1.79 -16.90 26.32
C LYS A 211 -2.02 -18.38 26.00
N ALA A 212 -2.99 -18.68 25.12
CA ALA A 212 -3.28 -20.04 24.69
C ALA A 212 -2.13 -20.67 23.89
N GLN A 213 -1.57 -19.95 22.90
CA GLN A 213 -0.48 -20.46 22.07
C GLN A 213 0.76 -20.78 22.90
N TRP A 214 1.16 -19.84 23.75
CA TRP A 214 2.44 -19.94 24.44
C TRP A 214 2.37 -20.82 25.68
N GLY A 215 1.17 -21.24 26.07
CA GLY A 215 0.90 -22.07 27.24
C GLY A 215 1.06 -21.30 28.55
N LEU A 216 0.67 -20.02 28.54
CA LEU A 216 0.68 -19.14 29.71
C LEU A 216 -0.62 -19.30 30.51
N THR A 217 -0.54 -19.10 31.81
CA THR A 217 -1.70 -19.09 32.70
C THR A 217 -2.36 -17.71 32.75
N MET A 218 -3.55 -17.65 33.34
CA MET A 218 -4.18 -16.40 33.73
C MET A 218 -4.48 -16.40 35.22
N ASN A 219 -4.30 -15.28 35.89
CA ASN A 219 -4.77 -15.15 37.25
C ASN A 219 -6.32 -15.06 37.26
N LEU A 220 -6.93 -15.23 38.44
CA LEU A 220 -8.39 -15.29 38.55
C LEU A 220 -9.06 -13.96 38.19
N ARG A 221 -8.42 -12.83 38.53
CA ARG A 221 -8.93 -11.47 38.28
C ARG A 221 -8.97 -11.20 36.77
N GLU A 222 -7.85 -11.41 36.10
CA GLU A 222 -7.67 -11.31 34.66
C GLU A 222 -8.69 -12.18 33.92
N LYS A 223 -8.76 -13.49 34.23
CA LYS A 223 -9.65 -14.41 33.54
C LYS A 223 -11.12 -14.02 33.69
N ASN A 224 -11.53 -13.59 34.88
CA ASN A 224 -12.92 -13.16 35.14
C ASN A 224 -13.26 -11.87 34.41
N PHE A 225 -12.34 -10.90 34.34
CA PHE A 225 -12.52 -9.67 33.59
C PHE A 225 -12.71 -9.96 32.09
N ILE A 226 -11.79 -10.73 31.49
CA ILE A 226 -11.86 -11.11 30.07
C ILE A 226 -13.14 -11.89 29.80
N LYS A 227 -13.48 -12.87 30.66
CA LYS A 227 -14.72 -13.67 30.52
C LYS A 227 -15.94 -12.76 30.52
N LYS A 228 -16.04 -11.80 31.45
CA LYS A 228 -17.16 -10.85 31.52
C LYS A 228 -17.28 -10.03 30.24
N ARG A 229 -16.18 -9.52 29.68
CA ARG A 229 -16.19 -8.76 28.41
C ARG A 229 -16.61 -9.63 27.23
N LEU A 230 -16.05 -10.83 27.11
CA LEU A 230 -16.38 -11.79 26.05
C LEU A 230 -17.83 -12.32 26.13
N THR A 231 -18.46 -12.33 27.31
CA THR A 231 -19.88 -12.71 27.42
C THR A 231 -20.85 -11.54 27.28
N THR A 232 -20.40 -10.29 27.37
CA THR A 232 -21.29 -9.11 27.35
C THR A 232 -21.14 -8.29 26.08
N SER A 233 -19.95 -7.78 25.82
CA SER A 233 -19.64 -6.78 24.78
C SER A 233 -18.89 -7.35 23.58
N CYS A 234 -18.24 -8.51 23.73
CA CYS A 234 -17.40 -9.15 22.71
C CYS A 234 -17.86 -10.59 22.37
N LYS A 235 -19.18 -10.82 22.34
CA LYS A 235 -19.79 -12.17 22.24
C LYS A 235 -19.42 -12.93 20.96
N THR A 236 -19.29 -12.21 19.85
CA THR A 236 -19.03 -12.77 18.52
C THR A 236 -17.53 -12.86 18.19
N THR A 237 -16.66 -12.44 19.11
CA THR A 237 -15.23 -12.39 18.88
C THR A 237 -14.65 -13.81 18.77
N THR A 238 -13.97 -14.07 17.66
CA THR A 238 -13.31 -15.35 17.36
C THR A 238 -11.79 -15.23 17.53
N VAL A 239 -11.13 -16.39 17.64
CA VAL A 239 -9.67 -16.50 17.65
C VAL A 239 -9.25 -17.37 16.48
N ALA A 240 -8.59 -16.77 15.49
CA ALA A 240 -7.97 -17.50 14.40
C ALA A 240 -6.83 -18.40 14.94
N PRO A 241 -6.53 -19.54 14.28
CA PRO A 241 -5.39 -20.39 14.66
C PRO A 241 -4.06 -19.60 14.69
N TRP A 242 -3.10 -20.04 15.50
CA TRP A 242 -1.80 -19.37 15.61
C TRP A 242 -0.99 -19.45 14.31
N GLY A 243 -0.30 -18.38 13.94
CA GLY A 243 0.45 -18.30 12.67
C GLY A 243 -0.45 -18.21 11.43
N THR A 244 -1.77 -18.19 11.61
CA THR A 244 -2.67 -17.60 10.62
C THR A 244 -2.52 -16.09 10.81
N LYS A 245 -1.83 -15.41 9.89
CA LYS A 245 -1.99 -13.94 9.74
C LYS A 245 -3.50 -13.67 9.82
N GLN A 246 -3.99 -12.68 10.57
CA GLN A 246 -5.41 -12.40 10.56
C GLN A 246 -5.76 -11.94 9.15
N VAL A 247 -6.22 -12.90 8.39
CA VAL A 247 -6.69 -12.66 7.06
C VAL A 247 -8.11 -12.18 7.27
N ALA A 248 -8.33 -10.86 7.28
CA ALA A 248 -9.62 -10.35 6.88
C ALA A 248 -9.86 -10.89 5.46
N SER A 249 -10.53 -12.04 5.36
CA SER A 249 -10.83 -12.80 4.13
C SER A 249 -9.99 -12.39 2.92
N THR A 250 -8.69 -12.65 2.95
CA THR A 250 -7.73 -12.35 1.87
C THR A 250 -7.37 -13.69 1.23
N THR A 251 -7.70 -13.83 -0.04
CA THR A 251 -7.36 -15.03 -0.80
C THR A 251 -5.84 -15.09 -0.96
N THR A 252 -5.30 -16.29 -0.79
CA THR A 252 -3.87 -16.65 -0.88
C THR A 252 -3.15 -16.03 -2.08
N VAL A 253 -2.09 -15.25 -1.83
CA VAL A 253 -0.98 -15.02 -2.76
C VAL A 253 0.20 -15.91 -2.33
N PRO A 254 0.84 -16.66 -3.25
CA PRO A 254 2.01 -17.46 -2.93
C PRO A 254 3.23 -16.56 -2.72
N SER A 255 3.88 -16.69 -1.56
CA SER A 255 5.22 -16.16 -1.30
C SER A 255 6.25 -17.29 -1.39
N LYS A 256 7.16 -17.18 -2.38
CA LYS A 256 8.62 -17.29 -2.20
C LYS A 256 9.32 -17.21 -3.56
N GLY A 257 10.18 -16.19 -3.75
CA GLY A 257 11.32 -16.28 -4.66
C GLY A 257 11.33 -15.45 -5.94
N SER A 258 10.73 -14.26 -6.00
CA SER A 258 10.93 -13.35 -7.15
C SER A 258 11.42 -11.98 -6.69
N THR A 259 12.63 -11.62 -7.10
CA THR A 259 13.29 -10.32 -6.92
C THR A 259 12.69 -9.22 -7.82
N GLY A 260 11.37 -9.18 -7.97
CA GLY A 260 10.68 -8.24 -8.85
C GLY A 260 9.32 -7.80 -8.32
N ASN A 261 8.85 -6.63 -8.77
CA ASN A 261 7.54 -6.10 -8.45
C ASN A 261 6.43 -7.12 -8.78
N PRO A 262 5.41 -7.28 -7.92
CA PRO A 262 4.31 -8.20 -8.20
C PRO A 262 3.54 -7.76 -9.43
N THR A 263 2.99 -8.73 -10.18
CA THR A 263 2.09 -8.39 -11.29
C THR A 263 0.78 -7.83 -10.74
N ALA A 264 0.13 -6.94 -11.51
CA ALA A 264 -1.19 -6.42 -11.14
C ALA A 264 -2.22 -7.55 -10.93
N LEU A 265 -2.13 -8.62 -11.73
CA LEU A 265 -2.94 -9.84 -11.57
C LEU A 265 -2.71 -10.54 -10.22
N ALA A 266 -1.47 -10.59 -9.74
CA ALA A 266 -1.15 -11.19 -8.45
C ALA A 266 -1.70 -10.36 -7.29
N VAL A 267 -1.61 -9.04 -7.36
CA VAL A 267 -2.18 -8.14 -6.35
C VAL A 267 -3.71 -8.17 -6.38
N LEU A 268 -4.33 -8.15 -7.56
CA LEU A 268 -5.79 -8.27 -7.72
C LEU A 268 -6.35 -9.53 -7.05
N ALA A 269 -5.61 -10.64 -7.10
CA ALA A 269 -6.01 -11.89 -6.45
C ALA A 269 -6.07 -11.80 -4.92
N SER A 270 -5.39 -10.81 -4.31
CA SER A 270 -5.45 -10.55 -2.88
C SER A 270 -6.64 -9.68 -2.48
N ILE A 271 -7.23 -8.92 -3.40
CA ILE A 271 -8.30 -7.97 -3.07
C ILE A 271 -9.59 -8.74 -2.70
N PRO A 272 -10.21 -8.48 -1.52
CA PRO A 272 -11.46 -9.11 -1.15
C PRO A 272 -12.58 -8.75 -2.12
N GLN A 273 -13.33 -9.75 -2.56
CA GLN A 273 -14.59 -9.53 -3.27
C GLN A 273 -15.73 -9.37 -2.27
N ALA A 274 -16.42 -8.23 -2.29
CA ALA A 274 -17.57 -7.94 -1.44
C ALA A 274 -18.60 -7.13 -2.22
N LYS A 275 -19.88 -7.24 -1.83
CA LYS A 275 -20.92 -6.40 -2.41
C LYS A 275 -20.71 -4.95 -1.96
N GLU A 276 -20.83 -4.01 -2.89
CA GLU A 276 -20.84 -2.58 -2.60
C GLU A 276 -21.90 -2.18 -1.57
N GLN A 277 -21.54 -1.22 -0.72
CA GLN A 277 -22.44 -0.51 0.16
C GLN A 277 -22.73 0.90 -0.38
N SER A 278 -23.74 1.01 -1.24
CA SER A 278 -24.13 2.25 -1.91
C SER A 278 -24.91 3.26 -1.08
N SER A 279 -25.41 2.88 0.10
CA SER A 279 -26.21 3.73 0.99
C SER A 279 -25.34 4.43 2.05
N GLY A 280 -25.73 5.66 2.41
CA GLY A 280 -25.06 6.43 3.46
C GLY A 280 -23.85 7.24 2.98
N TYR A 281 -23.53 7.22 1.69
CA TYR A 281 -22.50 8.10 1.14
C TYR A 281 -22.92 9.57 1.26
N ASN A 282 -22.06 10.36 1.88
CA ASN A 282 -22.11 11.81 1.86
C ASN A 282 -20.71 12.36 1.51
N ARG A 283 -20.63 13.14 0.44
CA ARG A 283 -19.36 13.71 -0.03
C ARG A 283 -18.68 14.60 1.02
N ASN A 284 -19.46 15.25 1.89
CA ASN A 284 -18.93 16.12 2.94
C ASN A 284 -18.21 15.34 4.06
N ASP A 285 -18.43 14.02 4.17
CA ASP A 285 -17.72 13.18 5.13
C ASP A 285 -16.26 12.90 4.70
N TYR A 286 -15.94 13.20 3.44
CA TYR A 286 -14.60 13.16 2.86
C TYR A 286 -14.10 14.59 2.71
N LYS A 287 -13.62 15.17 3.81
CA LYS A 287 -13.01 16.50 3.76
C LYS A 287 -11.82 16.46 2.81
N HIS A 288 -11.90 17.22 1.72
CA HIS A 288 -10.91 17.23 0.66
C HIS A 288 -10.54 18.66 0.29
N TRP A 289 -9.35 18.77 -0.31
CA TRP A 289 -8.60 20.01 -0.47
C TRP A 289 -8.14 20.59 0.86
N SER A 290 -7.80 19.71 1.80
CA SER A 290 -7.11 20.09 3.02
C SER A 290 -5.65 20.41 2.72
N ASP A 291 -5.07 21.25 3.56
CA ASP A 291 -3.63 21.52 3.61
C ASP A 291 -3.05 20.60 4.69
N LEU A 292 -2.67 19.38 4.29
CA LEU A 292 -2.17 18.37 5.24
C LEU A 292 -0.67 18.53 5.53
N ASP A 293 0.10 19.11 4.61
CA ASP A 293 1.53 19.35 4.79
C ASP A 293 1.84 20.72 5.42
N GLY A 294 0.82 21.56 5.60
CA GLY A 294 0.91 22.85 6.27
C GLY A 294 1.63 23.91 5.43
N ASN A 295 1.73 23.71 4.12
CA ASN A 295 2.46 24.61 3.22
C ASN A 295 1.65 25.85 2.82
N GLY A 296 0.36 25.93 3.21
CA GLY A 296 -0.58 27.00 2.89
C GLY A 296 -1.38 26.78 1.62
N CYS A 297 -1.12 25.70 0.88
CA CYS A 297 -1.79 25.31 -0.34
C CYS A 297 -2.78 24.17 -0.05
N SER A 298 -3.88 24.13 -0.79
CA SER A 298 -4.76 22.97 -0.74
C SER A 298 -4.16 21.83 -1.56
N THR A 299 -4.45 20.58 -1.17
CA THR A 299 -4.06 19.39 -1.94
C THR A 299 -4.36 19.51 -3.44
N ARG A 300 -5.48 20.15 -3.82
CA ARG A 300 -5.81 20.37 -5.24
C ARG A 300 -4.72 21.17 -5.96
N GLU A 301 -4.29 22.27 -5.35
CA GLU A 301 -3.28 23.15 -5.90
C GLU A 301 -1.92 22.44 -5.92
N ASP A 302 -1.60 21.63 -4.91
CA ASP A 302 -0.37 20.84 -4.89
C ASP A 302 -0.30 19.87 -6.07
N VAL A 303 -1.39 19.17 -6.39
CA VAL A 303 -1.43 18.28 -7.57
C VAL A 303 -1.31 19.08 -8.86
N LEU A 304 -2.03 20.21 -8.99
CA LEU A 304 -1.94 21.07 -10.17
C LEU A 304 -0.52 21.59 -10.39
N ILE A 305 0.19 21.96 -9.32
CA ILE A 305 1.58 22.41 -9.38
C ILE A 305 2.49 21.25 -9.77
N ALA A 306 2.35 20.10 -9.10
CA ALA A 306 3.22 18.94 -9.28
C ALA A 306 3.11 18.30 -10.66
N GLU A 307 1.90 18.24 -11.23
CA GLU A 307 1.66 17.58 -12.51
C GLU A 307 1.74 18.50 -13.73
N SER A 308 2.00 19.79 -13.51
CA SER A 308 2.29 20.70 -14.62
C SER A 308 3.59 20.29 -15.32
N ARG A 309 3.54 20.09 -16.63
CA ARG A 309 4.69 19.73 -17.47
C ARG A 309 5.65 20.88 -17.69
N THR A 310 5.16 22.10 -17.54
CA THR A 310 5.95 23.32 -17.55
C THR A 310 5.86 23.97 -16.18
N LYS A 311 6.75 24.94 -15.89
CA LYS A 311 6.68 25.65 -14.61
C LYS A 311 5.33 26.40 -14.53
N PRO A 312 4.44 26.05 -13.59
CA PRO A 312 3.13 26.70 -13.47
C PRO A 312 3.29 28.15 -13.01
N GLN A 313 2.35 28.99 -13.42
CA GLN A 313 2.18 30.33 -12.90
C GLN A 313 1.19 30.27 -11.73
N VAL A 314 1.64 30.70 -10.56
CA VAL A 314 0.87 30.73 -9.32
C VAL A 314 0.61 32.17 -8.89
N ASP A 315 -0.36 32.36 -8.01
CA ASP A 315 -0.63 33.64 -7.37
C ASP A 315 0.52 34.13 -6.49
N ALA A 316 0.36 35.34 -5.92
CA ALA A 316 1.41 35.97 -5.12
C ALA A 316 1.77 35.18 -3.83
N TYR A 317 0.87 34.30 -3.37
CA TYR A 317 1.08 33.43 -2.22
C TYR A 317 1.76 32.10 -2.60
N GLY A 318 1.90 31.82 -3.90
CA GLY A 318 2.60 30.65 -4.40
C GLY A 318 1.74 29.39 -4.53
N CYS A 319 0.43 29.48 -4.26
CA CYS A 319 -0.44 28.31 -4.20
C CYS A 319 -1.42 28.25 -5.37
N LYS A 320 -2.24 29.29 -5.55
CA LYS A 320 -3.33 29.20 -6.52
C LYS A 320 -2.78 29.20 -7.94
N VAL A 321 -2.99 28.12 -8.68
CA VAL A 321 -2.51 28.03 -10.06
C VAL A 321 -3.37 28.88 -11.00
N ILE A 322 -2.73 29.78 -11.72
CA ILE A 322 -3.33 30.71 -12.69
C ILE A 322 -3.16 30.19 -14.12
N ALA A 323 -2.03 29.53 -14.41
CA ALA A 323 -1.75 28.90 -15.69
C ALA A 323 -0.72 27.79 -15.52
N GLY A 324 -0.74 26.82 -16.42
CA GLY A 324 0.20 25.70 -16.46
C GLY A 324 0.00 24.91 -17.74
N ASP A 325 0.67 23.77 -17.88
CA ASP A 325 0.44 22.83 -18.98
C ASP A 325 0.26 21.42 -18.41
N TRP A 326 -0.95 20.88 -18.46
CA TRP A 326 -1.27 19.54 -17.96
C TRP A 326 -1.48 18.57 -19.11
N TYR A 327 -1.24 17.30 -18.83
CA TYR A 327 -1.53 16.19 -19.73
C TYR A 327 -2.56 15.29 -19.09
N SER A 328 -3.71 15.13 -19.73
CA SER A 328 -4.75 14.20 -19.30
C SER A 328 -4.48 12.83 -19.91
N PRO A 329 -4.08 11.83 -19.10
CA PRO A 329 -3.78 10.49 -19.59
C PRO A 329 -5.03 9.75 -20.10
N TYR A 330 -6.23 10.16 -19.69
CA TYR A 330 -7.49 9.48 -20.01
C TYR A 330 -7.84 9.48 -21.50
N GLU A 331 -7.46 10.53 -22.22
CA GLU A 331 -7.75 10.76 -23.64
C GLU A 331 -6.52 11.17 -24.44
N ASN A 332 -5.33 11.18 -23.82
CA ASN A 332 -4.04 11.50 -24.43
C ASN A 332 -3.97 12.93 -25.01
N LYS A 333 -4.39 13.94 -24.23
CA LYS A 333 -4.40 15.34 -24.66
C LYS A 333 -3.78 16.25 -23.61
N SER A 334 -3.34 17.43 -24.03
CA SER A 334 -2.80 18.46 -23.15
C SER A 334 -3.66 19.72 -23.15
N TYR A 335 -3.71 20.37 -21.99
CA TYR A 335 -4.51 21.56 -21.74
C TYR A 335 -3.68 22.56 -20.94
N SER A 336 -3.88 23.85 -21.19
CA SER A 336 -3.12 24.91 -20.52
C SER A 336 -3.99 25.82 -19.63
N TYR A 337 -5.31 25.63 -19.66
CA TYR A 337 -6.24 26.43 -18.87
C TYR A 337 -6.63 25.65 -17.60
N PRO A 338 -6.39 26.18 -16.39
CA PRO A 338 -6.68 25.45 -15.16
C PRO A 338 -8.14 25.04 -15.02
N ALA A 339 -9.09 25.82 -15.57
CA ALA A 339 -10.51 25.50 -15.48
C ALA A 339 -10.92 24.30 -16.38
N ASP A 340 -10.07 23.90 -17.33
CA ASP A 340 -10.27 22.66 -18.08
C ASP A 340 -9.80 21.42 -17.30
N ILE A 341 -9.13 21.60 -16.16
CA ILE A 341 -8.50 20.52 -15.40
C ILE A 341 -9.23 20.29 -14.09
N ASP A 342 -9.54 19.03 -13.83
CA ASP A 342 -9.90 18.53 -12.53
C ASP A 342 -8.82 17.64 -11.95
N ILE A 343 -8.78 17.59 -10.62
CA ILE A 343 -8.03 16.56 -9.90
C ILE A 343 -8.99 15.42 -9.63
N ASP A 344 -8.74 14.28 -10.29
CA ASP A 344 -9.50 13.05 -10.11
C ASP A 344 -8.89 12.20 -9.00
N HIS A 345 -9.75 11.66 -8.14
CA HIS A 345 -9.42 10.51 -7.32
C HIS A 345 -9.53 9.27 -8.21
N VAL A 346 -8.39 8.67 -8.59
CA VAL A 346 -8.37 7.54 -9.55
C VAL A 346 -9.38 6.47 -9.12
N VAL A 347 -9.42 6.11 -7.84
CA VAL A 347 -10.57 5.47 -7.21
C VAL A 347 -11.43 6.56 -6.55
N ALA A 348 -12.65 6.79 -7.04
CA ALA A 348 -13.47 7.93 -6.61
C ALA A 348 -13.86 7.85 -5.10
N LEU A 349 -14.15 9.00 -4.47
CA LEU A 349 -14.56 9.04 -3.05
C LEU A 349 -15.79 8.16 -2.74
N LYS A 350 -16.78 8.17 -3.63
CA LYS A 350 -17.97 7.33 -3.50
C LYS A 350 -17.63 5.85 -3.73
N GLU A 351 -16.83 5.55 -4.75
CA GLU A 351 -16.36 4.19 -5.01
C GLU A 351 -15.62 3.61 -3.79
N ALA A 352 -14.75 4.41 -3.16
CA ALA A 352 -14.08 4.02 -1.92
C ALA A 352 -15.09 3.77 -0.79
N HIS A 353 -16.10 4.63 -0.65
CA HIS A 353 -17.18 4.45 0.33
C HIS A 353 -17.86 3.10 0.17
N ASP A 354 -18.32 2.82 -1.06
CA ASP A 354 -19.04 1.62 -1.43
C ASP A 354 -18.16 0.37 -1.22
N SER A 355 -16.85 0.52 -1.36
CA SER A 355 -15.82 -0.51 -1.20
C SER A 355 -15.26 -0.70 0.21
N GLY A 356 -15.88 -0.09 1.23
CA GLY A 356 -15.54 -0.31 2.64
C GLY A 356 -15.12 0.93 3.42
N ALA A 357 -14.88 2.06 2.76
CA ALA A 357 -14.57 3.31 3.46
C ALA A 357 -15.77 3.90 4.23
N TRP A 358 -16.98 3.37 4.03
CA TRP A 358 -18.13 3.65 4.90
C TRP A 358 -17.83 3.34 6.38
N ALA A 359 -16.95 2.38 6.66
CA ALA A 359 -16.56 1.98 8.01
C ALA A 359 -15.40 2.81 8.60
N TRP A 360 -14.81 3.70 7.80
CA TRP A 360 -13.66 4.50 8.23
C TRP A 360 -14.04 5.59 9.24
N SER A 361 -13.07 6.02 10.02
CA SER A 361 -13.15 7.28 10.76
C SER A 361 -13.12 8.49 9.82
N ALA A 362 -13.55 9.65 10.32
CA ALA A 362 -13.47 10.90 9.57
C ALA A 362 -12.02 11.23 9.14
N ALA A 363 -11.04 11.00 10.02
CA ALA A 363 -9.63 11.24 9.72
C ALA A 363 -9.10 10.32 8.61
N GLN A 364 -9.53 9.05 8.56
CA GLN A 364 -9.16 8.14 7.47
C GLN A 364 -9.75 8.59 6.13
N ARG A 365 -11.01 9.04 6.11
CA ARG A 365 -11.64 9.61 4.90
C ARG A 365 -10.94 10.88 4.42
N GLU A 366 -10.59 11.78 5.35
CA GLU A 366 -9.82 12.99 5.01
C GLU A 366 -8.43 12.65 4.45
N ARG A 367 -7.71 11.67 5.02
CA ARG A 367 -6.43 11.22 4.46
C ARG A 367 -6.57 10.65 3.06
N TYR A 368 -7.50 9.71 2.85
CA TYR A 368 -7.77 9.15 1.51
C TYR A 368 -8.06 10.24 0.49
N ALA A 369 -8.87 11.22 0.88
CA ALA A 369 -9.30 12.27 -0.02
C ALA A 369 -8.21 13.30 -0.35
N ASN A 370 -7.10 13.31 0.39
CA ASN A 370 -5.97 14.23 0.24
C ASN A 370 -4.62 13.51 0.09
N ASP A 371 -4.64 12.26 -0.35
CA ASP A 371 -3.44 11.42 -0.38
C ASP A 371 -2.50 11.80 -1.52
N LEU A 372 -1.39 12.47 -1.16
CA LEU A 372 -0.27 12.81 -2.05
C LEU A 372 0.95 11.92 -1.85
N THR A 373 0.83 10.88 -1.02
CA THR A 373 1.96 9.99 -0.69
C THR A 373 2.37 9.14 -1.90
N ASP A 374 1.48 9.03 -2.89
CA ASP A 374 1.73 8.36 -4.15
C ASP A 374 0.98 9.04 -5.31
N GLY A 375 1.66 9.22 -6.45
CA GLY A 375 1.09 9.89 -7.62
C GLY A 375 -0.03 9.11 -8.32
N ARG A 376 -0.38 7.91 -7.84
CA ARG A 376 -1.52 7.13 -8.32
C ARG A 376 -2.85 7.62 -7.74
N SER A 377 -2.86 8.21 -6.55
CA SER A 377 -4.10 8.49 -5.80
C SER A 377 -4.89 9.66 -6.41
N LEU A 378 -4.21 10.75 -6.76
CA LEU A 378 -4.77 11.99 -7.29
C LEU A 378 -4.06 12.37 -8.59
N ILE A 379 -4.80 12.61 -9.66
CA ILE A 379 -4.23 12.98 -10.97
C ILE A 379 -4.97 14.14 -11.63
N ALA A 380 -4.24 14.98 -12.35
CA ALA A 380 -4.78 16.06 -13.16
C ALA A 380 -5.29 15.53 -14.51
N VAL A 381 -6.58 15.68 -14.77
CA VAL A 381 -7.27 15.18 -15.97
C VAL A 381 -8.23 16.24 -16.52
N LYS A 382 -8.65 16.08 -17.78
CA LYS A 382 -9.67 16.94 -18.37
C LYS A 382 -11.00 16.78 -17.61
N ASP A 383 -11.57 17.90 -17.17
CA ASP A 383 -12.83 17.97 -16.41
C ASP A 383 -13.96 17.12 -17.02
N SER A 384 -14.15 17.14 -18.33
CA SER A 384 -15.21 16.39 -19.01
C SER A 384 -14.97 14.88 -18.99
N GLU A 385 -13.72 14.44 -18.98
CA GLU A 385 -13.39 13.01 -18.82
C GLU A 385 -13.58 12.59 -17.36
N ASN A 386 -13.19 13.42 -16.41
CA ASN A 386 -13.45 13.18 -14.98
C ASN A 386 -14.96 13.09 -14.67
N GLN A 387 -15.76 13.99 -15.23
CA GLN A 387 -17.22 13.94 -15.13
C GLN A 387 -17.82 12.72 -15.82
N SER A 388 -17.25 12.29 -16.96
CA SER A 388 -17.65 11.06 -17.64
C SER A 388 -17.38 9.81 -16.79
N LYS A 389 -16.23 9.78 -16.08
CA LYS A 389 -15.91 8.75 -15.08
C LYS A 389 -16.87 8.81 -13.90
N SER A 390 -17.02 9.97 -13.26
CA SER A 390 -17.79 10.14 -12.03
C SER A 390 -17.26 9.19 -10.94
N ASP A 391 -18.15 8.43 -10.32
CA ASP A 391 -17.95 7.41 -9.31
C ASP A 391 -17.92 5.99 -9.89
N LYS A 392 -17.83 5.84 -11.22
CA LYS A 392 -17.86 4.54 -11.87
C LYS A 392 -16.57 3.76 -11.66
N ASP A 393 -16.72 2.48 -11.42
CA ASP A 393 -15.67 1.48 -11.40
C ASP A 393 -15.24 1.04 -12.84
N PRO A 394 -14.15 0.28 -12.98
CA PRO A 394 -13.70 -0.29 -14.26
C PRO A 394 -14.71 -1.17 -15.01
N SER A 395 -15.77 -1.66 -14.36
CA SER A 395 -16.88 -2.34 -15.05
C SER A 395 -17.63 -1.40 -15.98
N ASN A 396 -17.81 -0.16 -15.56
CA ASN A 396 -18.70 0.80 -16.18
C ASN A 396 -17.98 1.96 -16.85
N TRP A 397 -16.69 2.16 -16.54
CA TRP A 397 -15.87 3.19 -17.18
C TRP A 397 -14.40 2.80 -17.22
N ILE A 398 -13.76 3.01 -18.39
CA ILE A 398 -12.31 2.92 -18.54
C ILE A 398 -11.84 4.10 -19.41
N PRO A 399 -10.56 4.51 -19.30
CA PRO A 399 -9.98 5.55 -20.14
C PRO A 399 -10.14 5.26 -21.64
N LYS A 400 -10.45 6.30 -22.42
CA LYS A 400 -10.53 6.21 -23.89
C LYS A 400 -9.17 5.96 -24.54
N ASN A 401 -8.09 6.39 -23.89
CA ASN A 401 -6.72 6.18 -24.33
C ASN A 401 -6.27 4.73 -24.05
N PRO A 402 -6.14 3.87 -25.08
CA PRO A 402 -5.76 2.48 -24.88
C PRO A 402 -4.32 2.34 -24.36
N ALA A 403 -3.44 3.31 -24.63
CA ALA A 403 -2.06 3.28 -24.14
C ALA A 403 -1.97 3.46 -22.62
N TYR A 404 -2.98 4.07 -21.99
CA TYR A 404 -3.04 4.29 -20.55
C TYR A 404 -3.78 3.18 -19.79
N LEU A 405 -4.49 2.29 -20.50
CA LEU A 405 -5.34 1.27 -19.89
C LEU A 405 -4.60 0.43 -18.85
N CYS A 406 -3.40 -0.06 -19.17
CA CYS A 406 -2.67 -0.94 -18.26
C CYS A 406 -2.16 -0.21 -17.01
N THR A 407 -1.74 1.05 -17.15
CA THR A 407 -1.38 1.91 -16.02
C THR A 407 -2.59 2.13 -15.13
N TYR A 408 -3.71 2.57 -15.71
CA TYR A 408 -4.96 2.79 -14.97
C TYR A 408 -5.41 1.56 -14.17
N LEU A 409 -5.39 0.36 -14.77
CA LEU A 409 -5.78 -0.86 -14.06
C LEU A 409 -4.80 -1.25 -12.95
N ALA A 410 -3.51 -1.03 -13.14
CA ALA A 410 -2.50 -1.29 -12.11
C ALA A 410 -2.63 -0.32 -10.93
N ASP A 411 -2.86 0.96 -11.22
CA ASP A 411 -3.04 2.01 -10.23
C ASP A 411 -4.32 1.78 -9.43
N TRP A 412 -5.42 1.47 -10.10
CA TRP A 412 -6.69 1.11 -9.46
C TRP A 412 -6.52 -0.07 -8.49
N VAL A 413 -5.85 -1.16 -8.92
CA VAL A 413 -5.55 -2.31 -8.06
C VAL A 413 -4.62 -1.93 -6.90
N ALA A 414 -3.60 -1.10 -7.15
CA ALA A 414 -2.67 -0.66 -6.13
C ALA A 414 -3.36 0.17 -5.04
N ILE A 415 -4.21 1.12 -5.43
CA ILE A 415 -4.97 1.98 -4.51
C ILE A 415 -5.91 1.15 -3.66
N LYS A 416 -6.71 0.27 -4.29
CA LYS A 416 -7.64 -0.62 -3.57
C LYS A 416 -6.89 -1.54 -2.60
N ALA A 417 -5.74 -2.08 -3.00
CA ALA A 417 -4.91 -2.91 -2.12
C ALA A 417 -4.30 -2.12 -0.95
N HIS A 418 -3.74 -0.94 -1.20
CA HIS A 418 -3.13 -0.09 -0.17
C HIS A 418 -4.16 0.35 0.88
N TRP A 419 -5.31 0.85 0.43
CA TRP A 419 -6.39 1.31 1.30
C TRP A 419 -7.28 0.17 1.83
N LYS A 420 -6.96 -1.09 1.51
CA LYS A 420 -7.69 -2.29 1.95
C LYS A 420 -9.18 -2.24 1.58
N LEU A 421 -9.48 -1.67 0.42
CA LEU A 421 -10.82 -1.59 -0.15
C LEU A 421 -11.18 -2.92 -0.85
N SER A 422 -12.45 -3.31 -0.78
CA SER A 422 -12.96 -4.44 -1.55
C SER A 422 -13.23 -4.08 -3.01
N MET A 423 -13.52 -5.09 -3.82
CA MET A 423 -14.12 -4.94 -5.14
C MET A 423 -15.39 -5.75 -5.24
N ASP A 424 -16.36 -5.32 -6.04
CA ASP A 424 -17.48 -6.20 -6.35
C ASP A 424 -17.10 -7.27 -7.39
N THR A 425 -18.02 -8.20 -7.63
CA THR A 425 -17.77 -9.32 -8.56
C THR A 425 -17.58 -8.84 -10.01
N SER A 426 -18.32 -7.81 -10.42
CA SER A 426 -18.25 -7.24 -11.78
C SER A 426 -16.92 -6.52 -11.97
N GLU A 427 -16.56 -5.65 -11.04
CA GLU A 427 -15.34 -4.85 -11.03
C GLU A 427 -14.12 -5.77 -11.11
N TRP A 428 -14.03 -6.70 -10.16
CA TRP A 428 -12.93 -7.63 -10.07
C TRP A 428 -12.81 -8.50 -11.33
N GLY A 429 -13.95 -8.99 -11.84
CA GLY A 429 -14.00 -9.80 -13.06
C GLY A 429 -13.56 -9.04 -14.30
N ARG A 430 -14.01 -7.79 -14.45
CA ARG A 430 -13.64 -6.92 -15.56
C ARG A 430 -12.15 -6.60 -15.57
N ILE A 431 -11.61 -6.18 -14.42
CA ILE A 431 -10.18 -5.88 -14.27
C ILE A 431 -9.35 -7.13 -14.58
N LYS A 432 -9.71 -8.29 -14.01
CA LYS A 432 -9.00 -9.55 -14.29
C LYS A 432 -8.95 -9.87 -15.78
N ASN A 433 -10.08 -9.73 -16.48
CA ASN A 433 -10.16 -10.04 -17.91
C ASN A 433 -9.28 -9.10 -18.73
N LEU A 434 -9.32 -7.79 -18.45
CA LEU A 434 -8.48 -6.80 -19.13
C LEU A 434 -6.99 -7.03 -18.84
N LEU A 435 -6.63 -7.30 -17.59
CA LEU A 435 -5.24 -7.59 -17.23
C LEU A 435 -4.73 -8.87 -17.92
N THR A 436 -5.57 -9.90 -18.00
CA THR A 436 -5.20 -11.16 -18.66
C THR A 436 -5.04 -11.01 -20.17
N ALA A 437 -5.93 -10.23 -20.80
CA ALA A 437 -5.97 -10.07 -22.25
C ALA A 437 -4.92 -9.09 -22.78
N SER A 438 -4.68 -7.98 -22.08
CA SER A 438 -3.93 -6.84 -22.63
C SER A 438 -2.78 -6.34 -21.75
N CYS A 439 -2.73 -6.70 -20.46
CA CYS A 439 -1.79 -6.13 -19.49
C CYS A 439 -1.08 -7.19 -18.63
N LYS A 440 -0.81 -8.38 -19.20
CA LYS A 440 -0.36 -9.56 -18.44
C LYS A 440 0.98 -9.35 -17.72
N THR A 441 1.85 -8.53 -18.30
CA THR A 441 3.20 -8.23 -17.77
C THR A 441 3.22 -6.97 -16.91
N THR A 442 2.09 -6.29 -16.73
CA THR A 442 2.03 -5.08 -15.91
C THR A 442 2.30 -5.42 -14.46
N THR A 443 3.25 -4.69 -13.86
CA THR A 443 3.66 -4.83 -12.47
C THR A 443 3.24 -3.62 -11.67
N ILE A 444 3.07 -3.80 -10.36
CA ILE A 444 2.75 -2.73 -9.42
C ILE A 444 4.02 -2.41 -8.64
N THR A 445 4.49 -1.17 -8.77
CA THR A 445 5.58 -0.65 -7.95
C THR A 445 5.15 -0.52 -6.49
N PRO A 446 6.08 -0.63 -5.53
CA PRO A 446 5.77 -0.37 -4.12
C PRO A 446 5.09 0.99 -3.94
N TRP A 447 4.14 1.07 -3.02
CA TRP A 447 3.48 2.34 -2.65
C TRP A 447 4.50 3.40 -2.27
N GLY A 448 4.29 4.67 -2.60
CA GLY A 448 5.21 5.77 -2.32
C GLY A 448 6.52 5.75 -3.12
N SER A 449 6.64 4.88 -4.13
CA SER A 449 7.76 4.96 -5.07
C SER A 449 7.53 6.15 -5.98
N LYS A 450 8.44 7.13 -6.01
CA LYS A 450 8.39 8.21 -7.00
C LYS A 450 8.29 7.58 -8.38
N ILE A 451 7.20 7.85 -9.10
CA ILE A 451 6.99 7.36 -10.46
C ILE A 451 8.13 7.94 -11.30
N SER A 452 9.12 7.11 -11.61
CA SER A 452 10.10 7.46 -12.62
C SER A 452 9.33 7.50 -13.93
N THR A 453 9.10 8.71 -14.44
CA THR A 453 8.61 8.92 -15.80
C THR A 453 9.60 8.25 -16.73
N GLY A 454 9.30 7.00 -17.09
CA GLY A 454 10.15 6.18 -17.93
C GLY A 454 10.43 6.92 -19.21
N THR A 455 11.68 7.34 -19.36
CA THR A 455 12.28 7.64 -20.66
C THR A 455 11.96 6.47 -21.56
N SER A 456 11.14 6.72 -22.58
CA SER A 456 10.97 5.78 -23.67
C SER A 456 12.35 5.48 -24.22
N SER A 457 12.77 4.22 -24.07
CA SER A 457 13.93 3.67 -24.74
C SER A 457 13.73 3.83 -26.25
N SER A 458 14.27 4.92 -26.80
CA SER A 458 14.40 5.08 -28.23
C SER A 458 15.46 4.09 -28.70
N SER A 459 15.01 3.03 -29.35
CA SER A 459 15.87 2.15 -30.13
C SER A 459 16.63 2.98 -31.17
N THR A 460 17.95 2.98 -31.04
CA THR A 460 18.91 3.49 -32.00
C THR A 460 18.66 2.86 -33.38
N ALA A 461 18.17 3.65 -34.33
CA ALA A 461 18.22 3.32 -35.76
C ALA A 461 19.09 4.38 -36.46
N GLY A 462 20.05 3.88 -37.24
CA GLY A 462 21.29 4.56 -37.62
C GLY A 462 21.14 5.90 -38.33
N SER A 463 22.00 6.84 -37.92
CA SER A 463 22.28 8.07 -38.63
C SER A 463 23.33 7.77 -39.72
N SER A 464 22.93 7.83 -40.99
CA SER A 464 23.89 7.97 -42.10
C SER A 464 24.16 9.46 -42.31
N ALA A 465 25.39 9.87 -42.06
CA ALA A 465 25.90 11.20 -42.35
C ALA A 465 25.97 11.47 -43.87
N ALA A 466 25.59 12.70 -44.27
CA ALA A 466 26.00 13.36 -45.51
C ALA A 466 25.82 14.89 -45.32
N PRO A 467 26.56 15.75 -46.04
CA PRO A 467 27.66 16.51 -45.46
C PRO A 467 27.33 17.98 -45.18
N VAL A 468 28.18 18.56 -44.32
CA VAL A 468 28.24 19.98 -43.98
C VAL A 468 28.71 20.78 -45.20
N THR A 469 27.89 21.74 -45.64
CA THR A 469 28.33 22.84 -46.51
C THR A 469 28.37 24.12 -45.69
N THR A 470 29.59 24.56 -45.37
CA THR A 470 29.89 25.87 -44.80
C THR A 470 29.58 26.98 -45.80
N ILE A 471 28.78 27.97 -45.40
CA ILE A 471 28.76 29.29 -46.04
C ILE A 471 28.84 30.35 -44.93
N ASN A 472 30.00 31.01 -44.89
CA ASN A 472 30.18 32.32 -44.26
C ASN A 472 29.37 33.36 -45.05
N THR A 473 28.60 34.22 -44.36
CA THR A 473 28.45 35.62 -44.79
C THR A 473 27.82 36.50 -43.70
N ALA A 474 28.58 37.52 -43.32
CA ALA A 474 28.24 38.92 -43.06
C ALA A 474 26.83 39.32 -42.57
N ALA A 475 26.83 40.15 -41.54
CA ALA A 475 25.74 41.05 -41.16
C ALA A 475 25.36 42.00 -42.33
N PRO A 476 24.07 42.37 -42.41
CA PRO A 476 23.75 43.74 -42.79
C PRO A 476 22.74 44.43 -41.85
N GLN A 477 23.13 45.66 -41.58
CA GLN A 477 22.39 46.88 -41.24
C GLN A 477 20.86 46.84 -41.08
N THR A 478 20.49 47.44 -39.94
CA THR A 478 19.35 48.33 -39.71
C THR A 478 18.76 48.98 -40.97
N THR A 479 17.49 48.67 -41.23
CA THR A 479 16.54 49.59 -41.88
C THR A 479 15.33 49.75 -40.97
N GLN A 480 15.20 50.96 -40.43
CA GLN A 480 13.96 51.47 -39.88
C GLN A 480 12.95 51.61 -41.03
N THR A 481 11.84 50.89 -40.94
CA THR A 481 10.64 51.23 -41.71
C THR A 481 9.57 51.66 -40.72
N THR A 482 9.35 52.97 -40.69
CA THR A 482 8.22 53.65 -40.08
C THR A 482 6.90 53.14 -40.66
N ALA A 483 5.99 52.68 -39.81
CA ALA A 483 4.57 52.55 -40.13
C ALA A 483 3.75 53.33 -39.10
N ALA A 484 3.02 54.33 -39.61
CA ALA A 484 2.08 55.20 -38.90
C ALA A 484 0.79 54.43 -38.51
N PRO A 485 -0.05 54.99 -37.62
CA PRO A 485 -0.87 54.23 -36.69
C PRO A 485 -2.19 53.79 -37.32
N VAL A 486 -2.52 52.50 -37.16
CA VAL A 486 -3.89 52.03 -37.37
C VAL A 486 -4.61 52.14 -36.03
N SER A 487 -5.46 53.15 -35.94
CA SER A 487 -6.44 53.35 -34.88
C SER A 487 -7.38 52.15 -34.82
N GLY A 488 -7.16 51.29 -33.84
CA GLY A 488 -8.09 50.27 -33.38
C GLY A 488 -7.90 50.15 -31.88
N GLU A 489 -8.99 50.25 -31.12
CA GLU A 489 -9.03 50.00 -29.69
C GLU A 489 -8.26 48.71 -29.35
N PRO A 490 -7.36 48.71 -28.35
CA PRO A 490 -6.50 47.55 -28.13
C PRO A 490 -7.38 46.35 -27.76
N ALA A 491 -7.35 45.33 -28.62
CA ALA A 491 -8.10 44.10 -28.37
C ALA A 491 -7.77 43.59 -26.96
N SER A 492 -8.82 43.25 -26.20
CA SER A 492 -8.64 42.53 -24.95
C SER A 492 -8.01 41.18 -25.27
N VAL A 493 -6.78 40.95 -24.79
CA VAL A 493 -6.02 39.74 -25.09
C VAL A 493 -5.86 38.89 -23.85
N THR A 494 -5.72 37.58 -24.07
CA THR A 494 -5.40 36.62 -23.01
C THR A 494 -3.90 36.40 -22.97
N PRO A 495 -3.20 36.80 -21.89
CA PRO A 495 -1.77 36.56 -21.73
C PRO A 495 -1.42 35.08 -21.95
N GLY A 496 -0.36 34.82 -22.72
CA GLY A 496 0.12 33.46 -23.02
C GLY A 496 -0.66 32.70 -24.11
N ALA A 497 -1.84 33.17 -24.52
CA ALA A 497 -2.61 32.54 -25.59
C ALA A 497 -1.93 32.70 -26.96
N PHE A 498 -2.18 31.77 -27.88
CA PHE A 498 -1.74 31.89 -29.27
C PHE A 498 -2.32 33.14 -29.91
N CYS A 499 -1.51 33.78 -30.73
CA CYS A 499 -1.87 35.02 -31.36
C CYS A 499 -1.40 35.05 -32.81
N THR A 500 -2.14 35.79 -33.62
CA THR A 500 -1.82 36.07 -35.02
C THR A 500 -2.45 37.42 -35.38
N PRO A 501 -1.82 38.27 -36.21
CA PRO A 501 -0.48 38.11 -36.78
C PRO A 501 0.66 38.39 -35.78
N LYS A 502 1.85 37.85 -36.03
CA LYS A 502 3.07 38.21 -35.29
C LYS A 502 3.30 39.72 -35.37
N GLY A 503 3.55 40.36 -34.23
CA GLY A 503 3.69 41.82 -34.13
C GLY A 503 2.41 42.57 -33.73
N ALA A 504 1.27 41.88 -33.63
CA ALA A 504 0.04 42.48 -33.11
C ALA A 504 0.23 42.95 -31.66
N ARG A 505 -0.47 44.02 -31.28
CA ARG A 505 -0.50 44.56 -29.92
C ARG A 505 -1.91 44.46 -29.33
N GLY A 506 -2.00 44.16 -28.05
CA GLY A 506 -3.27 44.10 -27.32
C GLY A 506 -3.10 44.53 -25.86
N THR A 507 -4.19 44.57 -25.12
CA THR A 507 -4.18 44.91 -23.69
C THR A 507 -4.88 43.86 -22.85
N SER A 508 -4.36 43.60 -21.66
CA SER A 508 -5.02 42.75 -20.66
C SER A 508 -4.79 43.36 -19.29
N ASN A 509 -5.85 43.63 -18.53
CA ASN A 509 -5.78 44.26 -17.20
C ASN A 509 -4.93 45.55 -17.18
N GLY A 510 -5.08 46.42 -18.18
CA GLY A 510 -4.35 47.68 -18.30
C GLY A 510 -2.87 47.57 -18.70
N LYS A 511 -2.36 46.36 -18.96
CA LYS A 511 -0.98 46.12 -19.42
C LYS A 511 -0.94 45.85 -20.92
N SER A 512 0.14 46.28 -21.59
CA SER A 512 0.34 46.07 -23.02
C SER A 512 1.01 44.71 -23.31
N TYR A 513 0.55 44.06 -24.36
CA TYR A 513 1.03 42.76 -24.82
C TYR A 513 1.41 42.80 -26.30
N LEU A 514 2.45 42.06 -26.65
CA LEU A 514 2.96 41.88 -28.00
C LEU A 514 2.84 40.41 -28.40
N CYS A 515 2.28 40.17 -29.58
CA CYS A 515 2.26 38.86 -30.20
C CYS A 515 3.65 38.51 -30.76
N ALA A 516 4.37 37.60 -30.12
CA ALA A 516 5.75 37.25 -30.51
C ALA A 516 6.02 35.74 -30.40
N THR A 517 7.00 35.26 -31.18
CA THR A 517 7.51 33.87 -31.12
C THR A 517 8.62 33.68 -30.08
N THR A 518 8.90 34.72 -29.30
CA THR A 518 9.91 34.76 -28.25
C THR A 518 9.28 35.27 -26.96
N ASN A 519 9.84 34.88 -25.82
CA ASN A 519 9.47 35.42 -24.51
C ASN A 519 10.04 36.83 -24.27
N ALA A 520 9.75 37.46 -23.12
CA ALA A 520 10.23 38.81 -22.79
C ALA A 520 11.77 38.96 -22.87
N SER A 521 12.51 37.89 -22.56
CA SER A 521 13.98 37.84 -22.61
C SER A 521 14.55 37.52 -23.99
N GLY A 522 13.72 37.41 -25.03
CA GLY A 522 14.14 37.13 -26.41
C GLY A 522 14.36 35.64 -26.73
N VAL A 523 14.06 34.72 -25.80
CA VAL A 523 14.21 33.27 -26.02
C VAL A 523 13.02 32.75 -26.86
N PRO A 524 13.24 32.01 -27.95
CA PRO A 524 12.17 31.43 -28.77
C PRO A 524 11.30 30.43 -27.99
N TYR A 525 10.00 30.42 -28.26
CA TYR A 525 9.13 29.35 -27.79
C TYR A 525 9.47 28.04 -28.50
N SER A 526 9.52 26.93 -27.75
CA SER A 526 9.93 25.61 -28.25
C SER A 526 9.03 25.05 -29.36
N ASP A 527 7.78 25.52 -29.44
CA ASP A 527 6.83 25.14 -30.48
C ASP A 527 6.81 26.11 -31.69
N GLY A 528 7.65 27.15 -31.67
CA GLY A 528 7.78 28.15 -32.76
C GLY A 528 6.57 29.05 -32.96
N ARG A 529 5.51 28.92 -32.14
CA ARG A 529 4.24 29.65 -32.33
C ARG A 529 4.25 30.98 -31.60
N ALA A 530 3.55 31.97 -32.15
CA ALA A 530 3.43 33.28 -31.53
C ALA A 530 2.41 33.28 -30.40
N ARG A 531 2.73 33.93 -29.28
CA ARG A 531 1.87 34.07 -28.09
C ARG A 531 1.83 35.51 -27.60
N TRP A 532 0.77 35.88 -26.89
CA TRP A 532 0.66 37.18 -26.22
C TRP A 532 1.62 37.24 -25.03
N ARG A 533 2.79 37.86 -25.21
CA ARG A 533 3.72 38.17 -24.12
C ARG A 533 3.57 39.63 -23.69
N GLN A 534 3.86 39.93 -22.43
CA GLN A 534 3.89 41.33 -21.99
C GLN A 534 5.00 42.04 -22.78
N GLY A 535 4.63 43.14 -23.44
CA GLY A 535 5.46 43.88 -24.39
C GLY A 535 6.41 44.86 -23.71
#